data_AF-A0A355CF84-F1
#
_entry.id   AF-A0A355CF84-F1
#
_cell.length_a   1.000
_cell.length_b   1.000
_cell.length_c   1.000
_cell.angle_alpha   90.00
_cell.angle_beta   90.00
_cell.angle_gamma   90.00
#
_symmetry.space_group_name_H-M   'P 1'
#
loop_
_entity.id
_entity.type
_entity.pdbx_description
1 polymer ?
#
loop_
_entity_poly.entity_id
_entity_poly.type
_entity_poly.pdbx_seq_one_letter_code
_entity_poly.pdbx_strand_id
1 'polypeptide(L)' 'MRIIIQRVKSSQVEVNDRIIGKIGRGLNLLVGIADTDTEVELDWMARKCLELRLFPDSASDTSR' A
#
# COMPACT_ATOMS: atom_id res chain seq x y z
N MET A 1 -8.39 12.16 4.82
CA MET A 1 -7.12 11.44 4.56
C MET A 1 -6.88 11.27 3.08
N ARG A 2 -5.62 11.21 2.61
CA ARG A 2 -5.28 10.84 1.21
C ARG A 2 -4.19 9.77 1.17
N ILE A 3 -4.35 8.80 0.29
CA ILE A 3 -3.38 7.71 0.13
C ILE A 3 -3.06 7.56 -1.36
N ILE A 4 -1.76 7.55 -1.70
CA ILE A 4 -1.27 7.12 -3.01
C ILE A 4 -0.86 5.66 -2.89
N ILE A 5 -1.46 4.81 -3.71
CA ILE A 5 -1.22 3.36 -3.70
C ILE A 5 -0.29 3.00 -4.86
N GLN A 6 0.80 2.31 -4.55
CA GLN A 6 1.74 1.81 -5.54
C GLN A 6 1.80 0.29 -5.46
N ARG A 7 1.47 -0.39 -6.57
CA ARG A 7 1.71 -1.83 -6.70
C ARG A 7 3.18 -2.08 -7.00
N VAL A 8 3.86 -2.80 -6.11
CA VAL A 8 5.32 -2.97 -6.18
C VAL A 8 5.72 -4.43 -6.24
N LYS A 9 6.87 -4.70 -6.87
CA LYS A 9 7.56 -6.01 -6.77
C LYS A 9 8.36 -6.12 -5.47
N SER A 10 8.83 -5.00 -4.95
CA SER A 10 9.52 -4.84 -3.67
C SER A 10 9.49 -3.37 -3.25
N SER A 11 9.63 -3.09 -1.95
CA SER A 11 9.79 -1.74 -1.41
C SER A 11 10.50 -1.78 -0.06
N GLN A 12 11.23 -0.73 0.29
CA GLN A 12 11.92 -0.61 1.58
C GLN A 12 11.97 0.84 2.04
N VAL A 13 12.14 1.02 3.36
CA VAL A 13 12.39 2.30 4.02
C VAL A 13 13.73 2.23 4.72
N GLU A 14 14.55 3.24 4.49
CA GLU A 14 15.91 3.35 4.99
C GLU A 14 16.09 4.68 5.70
N VAL A 15 16.69 4.64 6.89
CA VAL A 15 16.99 5.81 7.71
C VAL A 15 18.43 5.66 8.21
N ASN A 16 19.28 6.65 7.92
CA ASN A 16 20.70 6.64 8.29
C ASN A 16 21.40 5.34 7.84
N ASP A 17 21.27 4.99 6.56
CA ASP A 17 21.85 3.79 5.93
C ASP A 17 21.39 2.46 6.53
N ARG A 18 20.30 2.47 7.33
CA ARG A 18 19.73 1.28 7.95
C ARG A 18 18.31 1.05 7.47
N ILE A 19 18.09 -0.13 6.90
CA ILE A 19 16.75 -0.59 6.51
C ILE A 19 15.93 -0.83 7.79
N ILE A 20 14.85 -0.07 7.97
CA ILE A 20 13.93 -0.19 9.11
C ILE A 20 12.63 -0.93 8.74
N GLY A 21 12.37 -1.10 7.44
CA GLY A 21 11.21 -1.81 6.94
C GLY A 21 11.40 -2.23 5.49
N LYS A 22 10.93 -3.43 5.14
CA LYS A 22 11.02 -3.97 3.79
C LYS A 22 9.85 -4.92 3.52
N ILE A 23 9.35 -4.87 2.31
CA ILE A 23 8.34 -5.78 1.79
C ILE A 23 8.76 -6.38 0.44
N GLY A 24 8.24 -7.56 0.14
CA GLY A 24 8.30 -8.18 -1.20
C GLY A 24 7.21 -7.65 -2.12
N ARG A 25 6.66 -8.54 -2.97
CA ARG A 25 5.50 -8.21 -3.83
C ARG A 25 4.34 -7.75 -2.96
N GLY A 26 3.81 -6.56 -3.21
CA GLY A 26 2.81 -5.97 -2.33
C GLY A 26 2.42 -4.56 -2.76
N LEU A 27 1.93 -3.79 -1.79
CA LEU A 27 1.56 -2.39 -1.97
C LEU A 27 2.48 -1.52 -1.11
N ASN A 28 3.01 -0.44 -1.69
CA ASN A 28 3.58 0.68 -0.95
C ASN A 28 2.52 1.79 -0.88
N LEU A 29 2.28 2.31 0.32
CA LEU A 29 1.28 3.34 0.58
C LEU A 29 1.97 4.62 1.03
N LEU A 30 1.77 5.71 0.28
CA LEU A 30 2.16 7.05 0.72
C LEU A 30 0.93 7.73 1.31
N VAL A 31 0.95 7.94 2.63
CA VAL A 31 -0.21 8.40 3.40
C VAL A 31 -0.03 9.87 3.79
N GLY A 32 -0.98 10.71 3.39
CA GLY A 32 -1.12 12.09 3.85
C GLY A 32 -2.32 12.21 4.79
N ILE A 33 -2.07 12.69 6.00
CA ILE A 33 -3.08 12.93 7.03
C ILE A 33 -3.24 14.44 7.20
N ALA A 34 -4.48 14.91 7.27
CA ALA A 34 -4.84 16.30 7.56
C ALA A 34 -5.52 16.41 8.93
N ASP A 35 -5.52 17.61 9.52
CA ASP A 35 -6.10 17.85 10.85
C ASP A 35 -7.60 17.59 10.94
N THR A 36 -8.29 17.55 9.80
CA THR A 36 -9.72 17.24 9.69
C THR A 36 -10.02 15.73 9.66
N ASP A 37 -8.98 14.90 9.52
CA ASP A 37 -9.15 13.46 9.38
C ASP A 37 -9.54 12.83 10.72
N THR A 38 -10.45 11.86 10.68
CA THR A 38 -10.96 11.19 11.88
C THR A 38 -10.59 9.70 11.90
N GLU A 39 -10.67 9.07 13.07
CA GLU A 39 -10.49 7.61 13.18
C GLU A 39 -11.46 6.82 12.30
N VAL A 40 -12.67 7.33 12.08
CA VAL A 40 -13.67 6.73 11.19
C VAL A 40 -13.17 6.73 9.74
N GLU A 41 -12.58 7.84 9.29
CA GLU A 41 -11.98 7.92 7.96
C GLU A 41 -10.76 6.99 7.82
N LEU A 42 -9.94 6.89 8.86
CA LEU A 42 -8.78 5.98 8.90
C LEU A 42 -9.23 4.52 8.73
N ASP A 43 -10.22 4.07 9.51
CA ASP A 43 -10.74 2.71 9.45
C ASP A 43 -11.34 2.40 8.08
N TRP A 44 -12.11 3.33 7.53
CA TRP A 44 -12.69 3.19 6.20
C TRP A 44 -11.62 3.10 5.11
N MET A 45 -10.59 3.97 5.17
CA MET A 45 -9.48 3.97 4.22
C MET A 45 -8.64 2.70 4.30
N ALA A 46 -8.38 2.19 5.50
CA ALA A 46 -7.64 0.94 5.71
C ALA A 46 -8.37 -0.25 5.07
N ARG A 47 -9.68 -0.39 5.32
CA ARG A 47 -10.51 -1.43 4.68
C ARG A 47 -10.50 -1.30 3.17
N LYS A 48 -10.69 -0.08 2.66
CA LYS A 48 -10.66 0.20 1.22
C LYS A 48 -9.34 -0.21 0.59
N CYS A 49 -8.20 0.04 1.23
CA CYS A 49 -6.90 -0.36 0.70
C CYS A 49 -6.75 -1.89 0.59
N LEU A 50 -7.31 -2.65 1.53
CA LEU A 50 -7.25 -4.11 1.55
C LEU A 50 -8.19 -4.76 0.52
N GLU A 51 -9.32 -4.13 0.21
CA GLU A 51 -10.33 -4.65 -0.71
C GLU A 51 -10.03 -4.36 -2.19
N LEU A 52 -9.09 -3.46 -2.48
CA LEU A 52 -8.73 -3.14 -3.87
C LEU A 52 -8.07 -4.33 -4.57
N ARG A 53 -8.71 -4.79 -5.65
CA ARG A 53 -8.22 -5.86 -6.54
C ARG A 53 -7.11 -5.38 -7.47
N LEU A 54 -5.96 -5.03 -6.91
CA LEU A 54 -4.81 -4.48 -7.66
C LEU A 54 -3.88 -5.55 -8.22
N PHE A 55 -3.99 -6.78 -7.72
CA PHE A 55 -3.23 -7.91 -8.23
C PHE A 55 -4.07 -8.68 -9.25
N PRO A 56 -3.47 -9.16 -10.36
CA PRO A 56 -4.16 -10.04 -11.27
C PRO A 56 -4.59 -11.31 -10.51
N ASP A 57 -5.79 -11.80 -10.83
CA ASP A 57 -6.25 -13.09 -10.33
C ASP A 57 -5.27 -14.18 -10.77
N SER A 58 -5.02 -15.15 -9.89
CA SER A 58 -4.08 -16.25 -10.12
C SER A 58 -4.41 -17.10 -11.37
N ALA A 59 -5.58 -16.90 -11.99
CA ALA A 59 -6.05 -17.62 -13.16
C ALA A 59 -5.65 -16.98 -14.52
N SER A 60 -5.01 -15.80 -14.53
CA SER A 60 -4.64 -15.13 -15.79
C SER A 60 -3.14 -15.15 -16.12
N ASP A 61 -2.38 -16.10 -15.56
CA ASP A 61 -0.99 -16.35 -15.97
C ASP A 61 -0.97 -17.37 -17.12
N THR A 62 -1.62 -17.01 -18.23
CA THR A 62 -1.36 -17.67 -19.51
C THR A 62 -0.19 -16.93 -20.13
N SER A 63 0.96 -17.58 -20.05
CA SER A 63 2.20 -17.35 -20.79
C SER A 63 2.06 -16.44 -22.02
N ARG A 64 2.81 -15.34 -22.02
CA ARG A 64 3.35 -14.70 -23.23
C ARG A 64 4.79 -14.31 -22.99
#